data_AF-A0A922XHV4-F1
#
_entry.id   AF-A0A922XHV4-F1
#
_cell.length_a   1.000
_cell.length_b   1.000
_cell.length_c   1.000
_cell.angle_alpha   90.00
_cell.angle_beta   90.00
_cell.angle_gamma   90.00
#
_symmetry.space_group_name_H-M   'P 1'
#
loop_
_entity.id
_entity.type
_entity.pdbx_description
1 polymer ?
#
loop_
_entity_poly.entity_id
_entity_poly.type
_entity_poly.pdbx_seq_one_letter_code
_entity_poly.pdbx_strand_id
1 'polypeptide(L)'
;MAMTNDGRDPSGRFAPGCSGGPGRPSRSTEHAYVRVTIAGVTPERWAKIVERAAVDAEAGDPTARAWLTRILCGITPPTPKELAVMEAAGQSIDAMVEKGAAERRWLLRATDGLCEA
;
A
#
# COMPACT_ATOMS: atom_id res chain seq x y z
N MET A 1 12.55 -29.90 -31.58
CA MET A 1 11.98 -28.61 -32.04
C MET A 1 13.12 -27.61 -32.13
N ALA A 2 13.33 -27.01 -33.31
CA ALA A 2 14.46 -26.12 -33.54
C ALA A 2 14.24 -24.81 -32.77
N MET A 3 15.15 -24.50 -31.83
CA MET A 3 15.23 -23.17 -31.22
C MET A 3 15.79 -22.21 -32.27
N THR A 4 15.13 -21.06 -32.46
CA THR A 4 15.77 -19.97 -33.19
C THR A 4 16.84 -19.36 -32.30
N ASN A 5 17.98 -18.95 -32.87
CA ASN A 5 19.17 -18.50 -32.13
C ASN A 5 18.94 -17.30 -31.19
N ASP A 6 17.76 -16.68 -31.23
CA ASP A 6 17.40 -15.45 -30.49
C ASP A 6 16.55 -15.69 -29.23
N GLY A 7 16.45 -16.93 -28.74
CA GLY A 7 15.67 -17.25 -27.53
C GLY A 7 14.16 -17.14 -27.73
N ARG A 8 13.68 -17.30 -28.97
CA ARG A 8 12.27 -17.26 -29.34
C ARG A 8 11.79 -18.59 -29.93
N ASP A 9 10.53 -18.90 -29.71
CA ASP A 9 9.85 -20.02 -30.34
C ASP A 9 9.45 -19.69 -31.79
N PRO A 10 9.00 -20.68 -32.59
CA PRO A 10 8.56 -20.45 -33.97
C PRO A 10 7.36 -19.51 -34.12
N SER A 11 6.65 -19.21 -33.03
CA SER A 11 5.55 -18.24 -32.98
C SER A 11 6.01 -16.82 -32.58
N GLY A 12 7.32 -16.62 -32.39
CA GLY A 12 7.92 -15.34 -32.02
C GLY A 12 7.80 -14.99 -30.54
N ARG A 13 7.30 -15.90 -29.69
CA ARG A 13 7.26 -15.70 -28.23
C ARG A 13 8.63 -16.03 -27.62
N PHE A 14 8.91 -15.48 -26.45
CA PHE A 14 10.08 -15.89 -25.68
C PHE A 14 9.99 -17.37 -25.33
N ALA A 15 11.01 -18.14 -25.68
CA ALA A 15 11.05 -19.56 -25.38
C ALA A 15 11.15 -19.75 -23.84
N PRO A 16 10.49 -20.77 -23.28
CA PRO A 16 10.61 -21.09 -21.86
C PRO A 16 12.09 -21.28 -21.46
N GLY A 17 12.51 -20.67 -20.36
CA GLY A 17 13.90 -20.74 -19.87
C GLY A 17 14.82 -19.61 -20.35
N CYS A 18 14.34 -18.69 -21.18
CA CYS A 18 15.08 -17.46 -21.49
C CYS A 18 15.01 -16.47 -20.32
N SER A 19 16.14 -15.95 -19.89
CA SER A 19 16.18 -14.82 -18.96
C SER A 19 15.55 -13.59 -19.64
N GLY A 20 14.52 -13.03 -19.01
CA GLY A 20 13.97 -11.75 -19.47
C GLY A 20 15.08 -10.71 -19.50
N GLY A 21 15.22 -10.00 -20.63
CA GLY A 21 16.21 -8.93 -20.74
C GLY A 21 15.94 -7.84 -19.71
N PRO A 22 16.96 -7.04 -19.33
CA PRO A 22 16.73 -5.85 -18.52
C PRO A 22 15.68 -5.02 -19.25
N GLY A 23 14.54 -4.80 -18.59
CA GLY A 23 13.43 -4.06 -19.18
C GLY A 23 13.89 -2.71 -19.74
N ARG A 24 13.03 -2.09 -20.56
CA ARG A 24 13.36 -0.78 -21.18
C ARG A 24 13.92 0.18 -20.13
N PRO A 25 15.15 0.71 -20.31
CA PRO A 25 15.70 1.72 -19.41
C PRO A 25 14.77 2.92 -19.31
N SER A 26 14.46 3.32 -18.09
CA SER A 26 13.62 4.47 -17.80
C SER A 26 14.21 5.75 -18.39
N ARG A 27 13.36 6.61 -18.95
CA ARG A 27 13.80 7.91 -19.49
C ARG A 27 14.20 8.83 -18.34
N SER A 28 15.15 9.75 -18.57
CA SER A 28 15.55 10.75 -17.58
C SER A 28 14.36 11.57 -17.03
N THR A 29 13.38 11.86 -17.88
CA THR A 29 12.12 12.53 -17.51
C THR A 29 11.27 11.71 -16.55
N GLU A 30 11.21 10.38 -16.70
CA GLU A 30 10.44 9.50 -15.80
C GLU A 30 11.03 9.55 -14.38
N HIS A 31 12.36 9.57 -14.24
CA HIS A 31 13.01 9.75 -12.95
C HIS A 31 12.72 11.11 -12.30
N ALA A 32 12.56 12.17 -13.11
CA ALA A 32 12.19 13.49 -12.60
C ALA A 32 10.77 13.48 -12.02
N TYR A 33 9.80 12.91 -12.75
CA TYR A 33 8.43 12.78 -12.25
C TYR A 33 8.35 11.92 -11.00
N VAL A 34 9.03 10.77 -10.97
CA VAL A 34 9.06 9.91 -9.79
C VAL A 34 9.61 10.65 -8.57
N ARG A 35 10.70 11.42 -8.73
CA ARG A 35 11.27 12.21 -7.63
C ARG A 35 10.31 13.28 -7.12
N VAL A 36 9.64 14.01 -8.03
CA VAL A 36 8.65 15.02 -7.64
C VAL A 36 7.46 14.40 -6.93
N THR A 37 6.99 13.24 -7.40
CA THR A 37 5.90 12.50 -6.75
C THR A 37 6.28 12.08 -5.34
N ILE A 38 7.45 11.46 -5.16
CA ILE A 38 7.94 11.02 -3.84
C ILE A 38 8.10 12.23 -2.90
N ALA A 39 8.69 13.33 -3.38
CA ALA A 39 8.85 14.54 -2.59
C ALA A 39 7.50 15.24 -2.28
N GLY A 40 6.53 15.12 -3.17
CA GLY A 40 5.22 15.78 -3.07
C GLY A 40 4.23 15.09 -2.14
N VAL A 41 4.42 13.80 -1.85
CA VAL A 41 3.58 13.02 -0.92
C VAL A 41 4.23 13.03 0.47
N THR A 42 4.08 14.15 1.16
CA THR A 42 4.48 14.26 2.57
C THR A 42 3.49 13.51 3.48
N PRO A 43 3.88 13.14 4.71
CA PRO A 43 2.97 12.50 5.66
C PRO A 43 1.67 13.29 5.90
N GLU A 44 1.75 14.62 5.93
CA GLU A 44 0.59 15.50 6.18
C GLU A 44 -0.37 15.51 4.99
N ARG A 45 0.18 15.54 3.76
CA ARG A 45 -0.63 15.42 2.54
C ARG A 45 -1.25 14.04 2.43
N TRP A 46 -0.49 13.01 2.80
CA TRP A 46 -0.99 11.65 2.84
C TRP A 46 -2.15 11.50 3.83
N ALA A 47 -2.03 12.06 5.04
CA ALA A 47 -3.09 12.06 6.04
C ALA A 47 -4.39 12.67 5.49
N LYS A 48 -4.30 13.81 4.78
CA LYS A 48 -5.45 14.46 4.14
C LYS A 48 -6.10 13.61 3.05
N ILE A 49 -5.31 12.86 2.28
CA ILE A 49 -5.84 11.93 1.26
C ILE A 49 -6.62 10.80 1.93
N VAL A 50 -6.06 10.22 3.01
CA VAL A 50 -6.72 9.15 3.77
C VAL A 50 -8.02 9.65 4.42
N GLU A 51 -8.00 10.83 5.03
CA GLU A 51 -9.19 11.47 5.63
C GLU A 51 -10.29 11.67 4.58
N ARG A 52 -9.94 12.20 3.41
CA ARG A 52 -10.92 12.37 2.34
C ARG A 52 -11.49 11.05 1.86
N ALA A 53 -10.64 10.03 1.67
CA ALA A 53 -11.10 8.71 1.25
C ALA A 53 -12.02 8.05 2.28
N ALA A 54 -11.81 8.28 3.57
CA ALA A 54 -12.71 7.80 4.62
C ALA A 54 -14.09 8.45 4.49
N VAL A 55 -14.14 9.79 4.33
CA VAL A 55 -15.39 10.53 4.09
C VAL A 55 -16.12 10.04 2.85
N ASP A 56 -15.40 9.83 1.74
CA ASP A 56 -16.01 9.34 0.50
C ASP A 56 -16.51 7.89 0.64
N ALA A 57 -15.79 7.04 1.37
CA ALA A 57 -16.19 5.66 1.64
C ALA A 57 -17.47 5.60 2.50
N GLU A 58 -17.58 6.44 3.54
CA GLU A 58 -18.77 6.61 4.38
C GLU A 58 -19.95 7.16 3.59
N ALA A 59 -19.70 8.08 2.65
CA ALA A 59 -20.71 8.63 1.76
C ALA A 59 -21.21 7.64 0.70
N GLY A 60 -20.62 6.44 0.61
CA GLY A 60 -21.10 5.38 -0.26
C GLY A 60 -20.19 5.04 -1.45
N ASP A 61 -19.04 5.70 -1.62
CA ASP A 61 -18.13 5.43 -2.75
C ASP A 61 -17.52 4.00 -2.66
N PRO A 62 -17.85 3.10 -3.61
CA PRO A 62 -17.30 1.75 -3.63
C PRO A 62 -15.79 1.70 -3.90
N THR A 63 -15.24 2.67 -4.63
CA THR A 63 -13.82 2.74 -4.96
C THR A 63 -13.00 3.10 -3.73
N ALA A 64 -13.46 4.10 -2.97
CA ALA A 64 -12.83 4.50 -1.73
C ALA A 64 -12.83 3.35 -0.70
N ARG A 65 -13.96 2.64 -0.55
CA ARG A 65 -14.05 1.42 0.28
C ARG A 65 -13.05 0.36 -0.14
N ALA A 66 -13.02 0.00 -1.44
CA ALA A 66 -12.13 -1.03 -1.94
C ALA A 66 -10.65 -0.66 -1.73
N TRP A 67 -10.29 0.59 -1.97
CA TRP A 67 -8.94 1.10 -1.76
C TRP A 67 -8.52 1.04 -0.29
N LEU A 68 -9.35 1.54 0.63
CA LEU A 68 -9.08 1.48 2.07
C LEU A 68 -8.98 0.04 2.59
N THR A 69 -9.90 -0.85 2.19
CA THR A 69 -9.85 -2.26 2.58
C THR A 69 -8.55 -2.93 2.12
N ARG A 70 -8.08 -2.63 0.90
CA ARG A 70 -6.81 -3.18 0.40
C ARG A 70 -5.59 -2.69 1.19
N ILE A 71 -5.61 -1.44 1.66
CA ILE A 71 -4.53 -0.88 2.48
C ILE A 71 -4.56 -1.48 3.89
N LEU A 72 -5.74 -1.57 4.50
CA LEU A 72 -5.90 -1.97 5.90
C LEU A 72 -5.82 -3.48 6.12
N CYS A 73 -6.48 -4.26 5.27
CA CYS A 73 -6.57 -5.72 5.38
C CYS A 73 -5.56 -6.45 4.48
N GLY A 74 -4.85 -5.73 3.61
CA GLY A 74 -4.02 -6.33 2.58
C GLY A 74 -4.84 -6.98 1.46
N ILE A 75 -4.23 -7.90 0.72
CA ILE A 75 -4.88 -8.60 -0.42
C ILE A 75 -5.88 -9.65 0.08
N THR A 76 -5.63 -10.24 1.24
CA THR A 76 -6.44 -11.32 1.82
C THR A 76 -6.89 -10.90 3.21
N PRO A 77 -8.17 -10.54 3.41
CA PRO A 77 -8.67 -10.28 4.75
C PRO A 77 -8.65 -11.57 5.60
N PRO A 78 -8.51 -11.45 6.92
CA PRO A 78 -8.54 -12.61 7.81
C PRO A 78 -9.90 -13.32 7.71
N THR A 79 -9.85 -14.63 7.75
CA THR A 79 -11.02 -15.50 7.80
C THR A 79 -11.73 -15.41 9.15
N PRO A 80 -13.03 -15.75 9.24
CA PRO A 80 -13.76 -15.76 10.52
C PRO A 80 -13.09 -16.64 11.59
N LYS A 81 -12.40 -17.71 11.19
CA LYS A 81 -11.67 -18.60 12.10
C LYS A 81 -10.43 -17.92 12.68
N GLU A 82 -9.69 -17.18 11.86
CA GLU A 82 -8.52 -16.41 12.30
C GLU A 82 -8.93 -15.29 13.25
N LEU A 83 -10.04 -14.62 12.96
CA LEU A 83 -10.61 -13.61 13.86
C LEU A 83 -11.00 -14.19 15.23
N ALA A 84 -11.64 -15.36 15.27
CA ALA A 84 -12.00 -16.01 16.54
C ALA A 84 -10.77 -16.40 17.38
N VAL A 85 -9.65 -16.78 16.73
CA VAL A 85 -8.38 -17.05 17.43
C VAL A 85 -7.77 -15.77 17.99
N MET A 86 -7.79 -14.67 17.23
CA MET A 86 -7.30 -13.36 17.68
C MET A 86 -8.12 -12.81 18.85
N GLU A 87 -9.45 -12.97 18.80
CA GLU A 87 -10.35 -12.56 19.89
C GLU A 87 -10.10 -13.38 21.16
N ALA A 88 -9.94 -14.71 21.03
CA ALA A 88 -9.57 -15.58 22.16
C ALA A 88 -8.17 -15.25 22.73
N ALA A 89 -7.27 -14.70 21.91
CA ALA A 89 -5.97 -14.17 22.33
C ALA A 89 -6.06 -12.78 23.00
N GLY A 90 -7.26 -12.23 23.20
CA GLY A 90 -7.49 -10.94 23.85
C GLY A 90 -7.26 -9.72 22.95
N GLN A 91 -7.13 -9.92 21.63
CA GLN A 91 -7.02 -8.82 20.66
C GLN A 91 -8.43 -8.35 20.27
N SER A 92 -9.15 -7.77 21.23
CA SER A 92 -10.47 -7.20 20.97
C SER A 92 -10.34 -5.81 20.32
N ILE A 93 -11.36 -5.45 19.53
CA ILE A 93 -11.45 -4.12 18.92
C ILE A 93 -11.39 -3.03 19.99
N ASP A 94 -12.09 -3.20 21.11
CA ASP A 94 -12.12 -2.23 22.21
C ASP A 94 -10.72 -1.99 22.80
N ALA A 95 -9.96 -3.06 23.04
CA ALA A 95 -8.58 -2.97 23.54
C ALA A 95 -7.62 -2.31 22.52
N MET A 96 -7.82 -2.58 21.21
CA MET A 96 -7.03 -1.97 20.14
C MET A 96 -7.38 -0.50 19.92
N VAL A 97 -8.66 -0.13 20.06
CA VAL A 97 -9.13 1.26 19.93
C VAL A 97 -8.62 2.11 21.09
N GLU A 98 -8.64 1.62 22.32
CA GLU A 98 -8.07 2.33 23.48
C GLU A 98 -6.55 2.52 23.35
N LYS A 99 -5.84 1.45 22.98
CA LYS A 99 -4.38 1.52 22.76
C LYS A 99 -4.05 2.48 21.60
N GLY A 100 -4.77 2.40 20.49
CA GLY A 100 -4.60 3.29 19.35
C GLY A 100 -4.97 4.75 19.67
N ALA A 101 -5.96 5.00 20.52
CA ALA A 101 -6.29 6.34 21.00
C ALA A 101 -5.19 6.89 21.93
N ALA A 102 -4.59 6.05 22.77
CA ALA A 102 -3.45 6.40 23.62
C ALA A 102 -2.19 6.69 22.79
N GLU A 103 -1.91 5.88 21.77
CA GLU A 103 -0.77 6.08 20.84
C GLU A 103 -0.95 7.31 19.96
N ARG A 104 -2.15 7.55 19.40
CA ARG A 104 -2.46 8.80 18.67
C ARG A 104 -2.31 10.03 19.56
N ARG A 105 -2.71 9.94 20.84
CA ARG A 105 -2.51 10.99 21.84
C ARG A 105 -1.04 11.20 22.21
N TRP A 106 -0.20 10.18 22.10
CA TRP A 106 1.26 10.30 22.27
C TRP A 106 1.90 10.94 21.03
N LEU A 107 1.52 10.51 19.81
CA LEU A 107 2.01 11.07 18.55
C LEU A 107 1.66 12.55 18.36
N LEU A 108 0.44 12.97 18.75
CA LEU A 108 0.04 14.38 18.73
C LEU A 108 0.87 15.22 19.70
N ARG A 109 1.18 14.71 20.91
CA ARG A 109 2.05 15.41 21.86
C ARG A 109 3.53 15.41 21.47
N ALA A 110 4.01 14.36 20.80
CA ALA A 110 5.38 14.27 20.31
C ALA A 110 5.64 15.25 19.15
N THR A 111 4.60 15.59 18.37
CA THR A 111 4.69 16.58 17.29
C THR A 111 4.58 18.02 17.80
N ASP A 112 3.83 18.28 18.88
CA ASP A 112 3.82 19.58 19.57
C ASP A 112 5.20 19.94 20.17
N GLY A 113 5.99 18.95 20.60
CA GLY A 113 7.35 19.14 21.13
C GLY A 113 8.46 19.32 20.09
N LEU A 114 8.17 19.16 18.80
CA LEU A 114 9.15 19.34 17.71
C LEU A 114 9.04 20.72 17.01
N CYS A 115 8.11 21.59 17.46
CA CYS A 115 7.94 22.96 16.96
C CYS A 115 8.57 24.05 17.84
N GLU A 116 9.21 23.73 18.98
CA GLU A 116 9.94 24.71 19.83
C GLU A 116 11.47 24.50 19.84
N ALA A 117 12.10 24.44 18.66
CA ALA A 117 13.57 24.50 18.54
C ALA A 117 14.01 25.41 17.39
#